data_AF-A0A5C4NLR8-F1
#
_entry.id   AF-A0A5C4NLR8-F1
#
_cell.length_a   1.000
_cell.length_b   1.000
_cell.length_c   1.000
_cell.angle_alpha   90.00
_cell.angle_beta   90.00
_cell.angle_gamma   90.00
#
_symmetry.space_group_name_H-M   'P 1'
#
loop_
_entity.id
_entity.type
_entity.pdbx_description
1 polymer ?
#
loop_
_entity_poly.entity_id
_entity_poly.type
_entity_poly.pdbx_seq_one_letter_code
_entity_poly.pdbx_strand_id
1 'polypeptide(L)'
;MLKESQIKDGRIRIKPSKTQKTSGNAVDIVVTPEIGEVIARARGLKIKYGLISQFVFPTQKGGADTRSGLSSMWDRAKERIGMKDDVVFRDIRALAATDAARRGENRSDIQKRLVHTSGKTTDIYIKEVIADVSEIPMTLPWI
;
A
#
# COMPACT_ATOMS: atom_id res chain seq x y z
N MET A 1 1.81 -11.55 -6.27
CA MET A 1 2.91 -10.81 -6.91
C MET A 1 2.39 -9.99 -8.06
N LEU A 2 2.94 -8.79 -8.27
CA LEU A 2 2.53 -7.88 -9.36
C LEU A 2 3.03 -8.39 -10.71
N LYS A 3 2.11 -8.54 -11.67
CA LYS A 3 2.41 -8.92 -13.06
C LYS A 3 2.51 -7.70 -13.97
N GLU A 4 3.31 -7.81 -15.02
CA GLU A 4 3.42 -6.77 -16.07
C GLU A 4 2.07 -6.46 -16.71
N SER A 5 1.22 -7.48 -16.91
CA SER A 5 -0.12 -7.31 -17.50
C SER A 5 -1.09 -6.48 -16.65
N GLN A 6 -0.77 -6.25 -15.37
CA GLN A 6 -1.56 -5.41 -14.47
C GLN A 6 -1.21 -3.92 -14.57
N ILE A 7 -0.15 -3.56 -15.32
CA ILE A 7 0.29 -2.17 -15.51
C ILE A 7 -0.09 -1.74 -16.92
N LYS A 8 -1.05 -0.82 -17.05
CA LYS A 8 -1.53 -0.27 -18.32
C LYS A 8 -1.95 1.18 -18.16
N ASP A 9 -1.74 2.00 -19.18
CA ASP A 9 -2.24 3.38 -19.26
C ASP A 9 -1.91 4.23 -18.02
N GLY A 10 -0.68 4.10 -17.50
CA GLY A 10 -0.22 4.80 -16.31
C GLY A 10 -0.89 4.36 -15.01
N ARG A 11 -1.49 3.17 -14.98
CA ARG A 11 -2.24 2.63 -13.82
C ARG A 11 -1.83 1.20 -13.49
N ILE A 12 -1.92 0.86 -12.22
CA ILE A 12 -1.73 -0.48 -11.68
C ILE A 12 -3.09 -1.02 -11.23
N ARG A 13 -3.59 -2.03 -11.94
CA ARG A 13 -4.83 -2.73 -11.59
C ARG A 13 -4.56 -3.73 -10.47
N ILE A 14 -5.09 -3.46 -9.29
CA ILE A 14 -5.01 -4.35 -8.13
C ILE A 14 -6.37 -4.98 -7.87
N LYS A 15 -6.40 -6.32 -7.81
CA LYS A 15 -7.52 -7.09 -7.31
C LYS A 15 -7.05 -7.92 -6.11
N PRO A 16 -7.52 -7.65 -4.88
CA PRO A 16 -7.10 -8.42 -3.71
C PRO A 16 -7.44 -9.90 -3.87
N SER A 17 -6.50 -10.78 -3.54
CA SER A 17 -6.68 -12.24 -3.68
C SER A 17 -7.71 -12.81 -2.71
N LYS A 18 -7.82 -12.25 -1.50
CA LYS A 18 -8.78 -12.69 -0.47
C LYS A 18 -10.25 -12.46 -0.84
N THR A 19 -10.54 -11.46 -1.67
CA THR A 19 -11.89 -11.14 -2.17
C THR A 19 -12.02 -11.41 -3.66
N GLN A 20 -11.08 -12.17 -4.23
CA GLN A 20 -11.09 -12.47 -5.67
C GLN A 20 -12.34 -13.26 -6.10
N LYS A 21 -12.92 -14.03 -5.16
CA LYS A 21 -14.14 -14.83 -5.31
C LYS A 21 -15.42 -14.12 -4.85
N THR A 22 -15.34 -12.98 -4.16
CA THR A 22 -16.48 -12.27 -3.58
C THR A 22 -16.32 -10.77 -3.76
N SER A 23 -17.09 -10.17 -4.70
CA SER A 23 -17.29 -8.72 -4.90
C SER A 23 -16.07 -7.78 -4.72
N GLY A 24 -14.84 -8.28 -4.86
CA GLY A 24 -13.63 -7.52 -4.58
C GLY A 24 -13.45 -6.47 -5.66
N ASN A 25 -13.85 -5.23 -5.34
CA ASN A 25 -13.64 -4.07 -6.19
C ASN A 25 -12.17 -4.00 -6.60
N ALA A 26 -11.92 -4.06 -7.91
CA ALA A 26 -10.60 -3.83 -8.42
C ALA A 26 -10.32 -2.32 -8.37
N VAL A 27 -9.12 -1.94 -7.94
CA VAL A 27 -8.72 -0.54 -7.85
C VAL A 27 -7.57 -0.29 -8.81
N ASP A 28 -7.67 0.82 -9.54
CA ASP A 28 -6.60 1.32 -10.39
C ASP A 28 -5.82 2.37 -9.60
N ILE A 29 -4.58 2.04 -9.26
CA ILE A 29 -3.65 2.98 -8.63
C ILE A 29 -2.88 3.71 -9.72
N VAL A 30 -2.92 5.04 -9.70
CA VAL A 30 -2.12 5.87 -10.62
C VAL A 30 -0.63 5.63 -10.36
N VAL A 31 0.13 5.39 -11.42
CA VAL A 31 1.59 5.34 -11.39
C VAL A 31 2.10 6.78 -11.32
N THR A 32 2.54 7.19 -10.13
CA THR A 32 3.25 8.47 -9.96
C THR A 32 4.66 8.38 -10.56
N PRO A 33 5.36 9.50 -10.78
CA PRO A 33 6.74 9.48 -11.28
C PRO A 33 7.66 8.55 -10.47
N GLU A 34 7.57 8.59 -9.14
CA GLU A 34 8.41 7.79 -8.23
C GLU A 34 8.10 6.29 -8.34
N ILE A 35 6.81 5.93 -8.48
CA ILE A 35 6.42 4.54 -8.75
C ILE A 35 6.93 4.10 -10.12
N GLY A 36 6.85 4.99 -11.11
CA GLY A 36 7.37 4.78 -12.46
C GLY A 36 8.87 4.48 -12.48
N GLU A 37 9.65 5.24 -11.71
CA GLU A 37 11.10 5.02 -11.55
C GLU A 37 11.41 3.65 -10.96
N VAL A 38 10.68 3.23 -9.92
CA VAL A 38 10.86 1.90 -9.31
C VAL A 38 10.54 0.79 -10.31
N ILE A 39 9.46 0.93 -11.09
CA ILE A 39 9.09 -0.04 -12.13
C ILE A 39 10.16 -0.07 -13.25
N ALA A 40 10.62 1.10 -13.69
CA ALA A 40 11.65 1.21 -14.72
C ALA A 40 12.95 0.55 -14.26
N ARG A 41 13.37 0.79 -13.01
CA ARG A 41 14.54 0.15 -12.40
C ARG A 41 14.39 -1.36 -12.34
N ALA A 42 13.23 -1.87 -11.93
CA ALA A 42 12.96 -3.31 -11.90
C ALA A 42 13.05 -3.94 -13.30
N ARG A 43 12.47 -3.30 -14.31
CA ARG A 43 12.57 -3.73 -15.72
C ARG A 43 14.01 -3.70 -16.23
N GLY A 44 14.77 -2.64 -15.93
CA GLY A 44 16.18 -2.52 -16.28
C GLY A 44 17.03 -3.65 -15.69
N LEU A 45 16.77 -4.03 -14.43
CA LEU A 45 17.44 -5.18 -13.80
C LEU A 45 17.11 -6.49 -14.53
N LYS A 46 15.85 -6.71 -14.94
CA LYS A 46 15.48 -7.89 -15.72
C LYS A 46 16.24 -7.98 -17.04
N ILE A 47 16.32 -6.86 -17.78
CA ILE A 47 17.06 -6.78 -19.04
C ILE A 47 18.54 -7.07 -18.80
N LYS A 48 19.16 -6.40 -17.80
CA LYS A 48 20.57 -6.57 -17.44
C LYS A 48 20.94 -8.03 -17.17
N TYR A 49 20.05 -8.78 -16.52
CA TYR A 49 20.28 -10.18 -16.18
C TYR A 49 19.66 -11.18 -17.16
N GLY A 50 19.15 -10.73 -18.32
CA GLY A 50 18.54 -11.61 -19.33
C GLY A 50 17.30 -12.38 -18.83
N LEU A 51 16.58 -11.82 -17.85
CA LEU A 51 15.51 -12.52 -17.15
C LEU A 51 14.15 -12.31 -17.82
N ILE A 52 13.60 -13.37 -18.38
CA ILE A 52 12.25 -13.37 -18.95
C ILE A 52 11.24 -13.75 -17.85
N SER A 53 10.38 -12.81 -17.45
CA SER A 53 9.35 -13.06 -16.45
C SER A 53 8.11 -12.20 -16.64
N GLN A 54 6.94 -12.80 -16.37
CA GLN A 54 5.66 -12.08 -16.31
C GLN A 54 5.55 -11.16 -15.08
N PHE A 55 6.44 -11.28 -14.09
CA PHE A 55 6.41 -10.49 -12.87
C PHE A 55 7.27 -9.23 -12.99
N VAL A 56 6.83 -8.16 -12.35
CA VAL A 56 7.60 -6.90 -12.27
C VAL A 56 8.82 -7.11 -11.37
N PHE A 57 8.61 -7.78 -10.23
CA PHE A 57 9.64 -8.16 -9.26
C PHE A 57 9.72 -9.69 -9.18
N PRO A 58 10.48 -10.33 -10.09
CA PRO A 58 10.67 -11.77 -10.07
C PRO A 58 11.81 -12.19 -9.14
N THR A 59 11.83 -13.48 -8.79
CA THR A 59 13.02 -14.11 -8.22
C THR A 59 14.13 -14.23 -9.26
N GLN A 60 15.34 -14.61 -8.83
CA GLN A 60 16.47 -14.87 -9.74
C GLN A 60 16.17 -15.97 -10.79
N LYS A 61 15.18 -16.83 -10.54
CA LYS A 61 14.72 -17.87 -11.49
C LYS A 61 13.56 -17.41 -12.37
N GLY A 62 13.15 -16.14 -12.30
CA GLY A 62 12.04 -15.59 -13.08
C GLY A 62 10.65 -15.88 -12.49
N GLY A 63 10.57 -16.59 -11.37
CA GLY A 63 9.32 -16.96 -10.71
C GLY A 63 8.71 -15.84 -9.86
N ALA A 64 7.52 -16.09 -9.33
CA ALA A 64 6.91 -15.23 -8.32
C ALA A 64 7.72 -15.33 -7.01
N ASP A 65 7.97 -14.19 -6.37
CA ASP A 65 8.48 -14.18 -5.01
C ASP A 65 7.41 -14.68 -4.02
N THR A 66 7.87 -15.21 -2.89
CA THR A 66 7.02 -15.68 -1.80
C THR A 66 6.83 -14.57 -0.77
N ARG A 67 5.84 -14.76 0.12
CA ARG A 67 5.66 -13.84 1.25
C ARG A 67 6.91 -13.80 2.14
N SER A 68 7.48 -14.95 2.45
CA SER A 68 8.70 -15.04 3.27
C SER A 68 9.91 -14.41 2.57
N GLY A 69 10.05 -14.59 1.25
CA GLY A 69 11.12 -13.96 0.47
C GLY A 69 11.06 -12.43 0.55
N LEU A 70 9.86 -11.85 0.34
CA LEU A 70 9.65 -10.41 0.48
C LEU A 70 9.91 -9.90 1.91
N SER A 71 9.48 -10.64 2.93
CA SER A 71 9.78 -10.30 4.33
C SER A 71 11.28 -10.28 4.60
N SER A 72 12.02 -11.31 4.18
CA SER A 72 13.47 -11.34 4.34
C SER A 72 14.18 -10.23 3.55
N MET A 73 13.67 -9.84 2.38
CA MET A 73 14.21 -8.69 1.63
C MET A 73 13.97 -7.37 2.36
N TRP A 74 12.81 -7.23 3.01
CA TRP A 74 12.48 -6.06 3.82
C TRP A 74 13.37 -5.96 5.05
N ASP A 75 13.59 -7.06 5.76
CA ASP A 75 14.46 -7.07 6.95
C ASP A 75 15.89 -6.67 6.59
N ARG A 76 16.44 -7.20 5.49
CA ARG A 76 17.75 -6.77 4.97
C ARG A 76 17.79 -5.29 4.57
N ALA A 77 16.68 -4.75 4.09
CA ALA A 77 16.59 -3.32 3.76
C ALA A 77 16.61 -2.47 5.04
N LYS A 78 15.89 -2.89 6.09
CA LYS A 78 15.92 -2.26 7.43
C LYS A 78 17.32 -2.29 8.03
N GLU A 79 17.98 -3.44 8.00
CA GLU A 79 19.36 -3.62 8.49
C GLU A 79 20.33 -2.67 7.79
N ARG A 80 20.23 -2.54 6.46
CA ARG A 80 21.13 -1.67 5.67
C ARG A 80 21.06 -0.20 6.07
N ILE A 81 19.92 0.26 6.56
CA ILE A 81 19.74 1.64 7.03
C ILE A 81 19.82 1.78 8.55
N GLY A 82 20.16 0.69 9.27
CA GLY A 82 20.26 0.69 10.73
C GLY A 82 18.92 0.87 11.45
N MET A 83 17.78 0.55 10.79
CA MET A 83 16.46 0.65 11.40
C MET A 83 16.30 -0.41 12.48
N LYS A 84 16.04 0.02 13.71
CA LYS A 84 15.85 -0.85 14.89
C LYS A 84 14.40 -1.23 15.14
N ASP A 85 13.47 -0.49 14.57
CA ASP A 85 12.04 -0.70 14.77
C ASP A 85 11.54 -1.94 14.01
N ASP A 86 10.62 -2.67 14.63
CA ASP A 86 9.95 -3.80 14.00
C ASP A 86 8.81 -3.35 13.08
N VAL A 87 9.18 -2.64 12.01
CA VAL A 87 8.24 -2.21 10.98
C VAL A 87 8.00 -3.36 10.01
N VAL A 88 6.74 -3.69 9.73
CA VAL A 88 6.32 -4.64 8.70
C VAL A 88 5.49 -3.99 7.60
N PHE A 89 5.26 -4.69 6.48
CA PHE A 89 4.50 -4.16 5.34
C PHE A 89 3.09 -3.64 5.68
N ARG A 90 2.44 -4.20 6.70
CA ARG A 90 1.13 -3.72 7.17
C ARG A 90 1.23 -2.31 7.72
N ASP A 91 2.32 -1.98 8.38
CA ASP A 91 2.50 -0.68 9.04
C ASP A 91 2.80 0.41 8.02
N ILE A 92 3.43 0.06 6.88
CA ILE A 92 3.55 0.96 5.72
C ILE A 92 2.16 1.33 5.18
N ARG A 93 1.22 0.37 5.14
CA ARG A 93 -0.17 0.63 4.72
C ARG A 93 -0.89 1.52 5.74
N ALA A 94 -0.69 1.27 7.03
CA ALA A 94 -1.22 2.09 8.11
C ALA A 94 -0.72 3.53 8.00
N LEU A 95 0.60 3.71 7.87
CA LEU A 95 1.24 5.01 7.71
C LEU A 95 0.71 5.77 6.49
N ALA A 96 0.54 5.10 5.35
CA ALA A 96 -0.03 5.74 4.16
C ALA A 96 -1.48 6.23 4.37
N ALA A 97 -2.27 5.51 5.17
CA ALA A 97 -3.64 5.92 5.52
C ALA A 97 -3.62 7.11 6.50
N THR A 98 -2.78 7.04 7.52
CA THR A 98 -2.51 8.09 8.50
C THR A 98 -2.06 9.38 7.82
N ASP A 99 -1.09 9.32 6.90
CA ASP A 99 -0.57 10.48 6.19
C ASP A 99 -1.62 11.11 5.27
N ALA A 100 -2.44 10.31 4.61
CA ALA A 100 -3.56 10.82 3.81
C ALA A 100 -4.59 11.52 4.71
N ALA A 101 -4.93 10.93 5.85
CA ALA A 101 -5.83 11.52 6.84
C ALA A 101 -5.30 12.86 7.37
N ARG A 102 -4.01 12.95 7.70
CA ARG A 102 -3.35 14.21 8.14
C ARG A 102 -3.38 15.31 7.09
N ARG A 103 -3.41 14.96 5.80
CA ARG A 103 -3.55 15.93 4.70
C ARG A 103 -4.99 16.38 4.46
N GLY A 104 -5.95 15.86 5.24
CA GLY A 104 -7.36 16.18 5.09
C GLY A 104 -8.06 15.42 3.96
N GLU A 105 -7.47 14.33 3.45
CA GLU A 105 -8.09 13.52 2.42
C GLU A 105 -9.38 12.86 2.93
N ASN A 106 -10.39 12.79 2.06
CA ASN A 106 -11.68 12.21 2.44
C ASN A 106 -11.55 10.73 2.81
N ARG A 107 -12.20 10.35 3.92
CA ARG A 107 -12.21 8.97 4.46
C ARG A 107 -12.64 7.93 3.43
N SER A 108 -13.62 8.28 2.58
CA SER A 108 -14.12 7.42 1.50
C SER A 108 -13.05 7.15 0.43
N ASP A 109 -12.21 8.13 0.12
CA ASP A 109 -11.13 7.99 -0.87
C ASP A 109 -9.93 7.26 -0.29
N ILE A 110 -9.61 7.47 0.99
CA ILE A 110 -8.65 6.65 1.73
C ILE A 110 -9.11 5.18 1.73
N GLN A 111 -10.37 4.92 2.05
CA GLN A 111 -10.93 3.56 2.05
C GLN A 111 -10.84 2.90 0.66
N LYS A 112 -11.18 3.63 -0.42
CA LYS A 112 -11.03 3.13 -1.80
C LYS A 112 -9.57 2.82 -2.13
N ARG A 113 -8.63 3.69 -1.77
CA ARG A 113 -7.19 3.49 -2.00
C ARG A 113 -6.66 2.25 -1.24
N LEU A 114 -7.19 2.00 -0.05
CA LEU A 114 -6.91 0.80 0.73
C LEU A 114 -7.76 -0.42 0.31
N VAL A 115 -8.60 -0.34 -0.71
CA VAL A 115 -9.41 -1.48 -1.19
C VAL A 115 -10.14 -2.21 -0.03
N HIS A 116 -10.52 -1.47 1.02
CA HIS A 116 -11.20 -2.04 2.18
C HIS A 116 -12.70 -2.08 1.91
N THR A 117 -13.29 -3.26 2.03
CA THR A 117 -14.74 -3.47 1.82
C THR A 117 -15.59 -2.88 2.95
N SER A 118 -15.02 -2.70 4.15
CA SER A 118 -15.70 -2.13 5.32
C SER A 118 -14.95 -0.92 5.86
N GLY A 119 -15.69 0.13 6.22
CA GLY A 119 -15.16 1.33 6.88
C GLY A 119 -14.45 1.00 8.19
N LYS A 120 -14.96 0.01 8.96
CA LYS A 120 -14.41 -0.37 10.28
C LYS A 120 -12.91 -0.71 10.27
N THR A 121 -12.41 -1.30 9.17
CA THR A 121 -10.97 -1.63 9.04
C THR A 121 -10.11 -0.41 8.72
N THR A 122 -10.66 0.55 8.00
CA THR A 122 -10.03 1.85 7.72
C THR A 122 -10.02 2.73 8.96
N ASP A 123 -11.09 2.65 9.76
CA ASP A 123 -11.28 3.41 10.99
C ASP A 123 -10.20 3.13 12.03
N ILE A 124 -9.70 1.90 12.13
CA ILE A 124 -8.61 1.53 13.04
C ILE A 124 -7.37 2.39 12.76
N TYR A 125 -7.09 2.71 11.49
CA TYR A 125 -5.92 3.49 11.10
C TYR A 125 -6.13 5.01 11.19
N ILE A 126 -7.37 5.49 11.04
CA ILE A 126 -7.67 6.93 10.98
C ILE A 126 -7.98 7.51 12.37
N LYS A 127 -8.62 6.76 13.26
CA LYS A 127 -9.08 7.26 14.57
C LYS A 127 -7.95 7.71 15.51
N GLU A 128 -6.76 7.12 15.38
CA GLU A 128 -5.60 7.51 16.21
C GLU A 128 -4.95 8.81 15.72
N VAL A 129 -5.36 9.33 14.56
CA VAL A 129 -4.63 10.37 13.82
C VAL A 129 -5.42 11.67 13.73
N ILE A 130 -6.73 11.56 13.48
CA ILE A 130 -7.65 12.70 13.49
C ILE A 130 -8.39 12.65 14.81
N ALA A 131 -8.06 13.55 15.73
CA ALA A 131 -8.85 13.73 16.94
C ALA A 131 -10.25 14.21 16.55
N ASP A 132 -11.29 13.53 17.03
CA ASP A 132 -12.66 14.02 16.90
C ASP A 132 -12.78 15.30 17.74
N VAL A 133 -12.98 16.44 17.08
CA VAL A 133 -13.24 17.71 17.75
C VAL A 133 -14.73 17.80 18.04
N SER A 134 -15.09 17.78 19.32
CA SER A 134 -16.46 18.04 19.75
C SER A 134 -16.69 19.55 19.83
N GLU A 135 -17.44 20.10 18.88
CA GLU A 135 -17.90 21.50 18.91
C GLU A 135 -19.21 21.69 19.68
N ILE A 136 -19.71 20.64 20.35
CA ILE A 136 -20.96 20.72 21.10
C ILE A 136 -20.81 21.80 22.19
N PRO A 137 -21.55 22.92 22.11
CA PRO A 137 -21.51 23.94 23.15
C PRO A 137 -22.14 23.34 24.39
N MET A 138 -21.33 23.12 25.42
CA MET A 138 -21.85 22.74 26.73
C MET A 138 -22.24 24.00 27.49
N THR A 139 -23.55 24.27 27.55
CA THR A 139 -24.10 25.22 28.52
C THR A 139 -23.88 24.65 29.92
N LEU A 140 -23.06 25.31 30.71
CA LEU A 140 -22.83 24.95 32.11
C LEU A 140 -24.05 25.36 32.95
N PRO A 141 -24.53 24.50 33.86
CA PRO A 141 -25.79 24.72 34.59
C PRO A 141 -25.71 25.79 35.69
N TRP A 142 -24.64 26.57 35.75
CA TRP A 142 -24.41 27.60 36.77
C TRP A 142 -24.22 29.02 36.19
N ILE A 143 -24.80 29.28 35.02
CA ILE A 143 -25.03 30.65 34.52
C ILE A 143 -26.51 30.96 34.66
#